data_AF-A0A0P0Z6N4-F1
#
_entry.id   AF-A0A0P0Z6N4-F1
#
_cell.length_a   1.000
_cell.length_b   1.000
_cell.length_c   1.000
_cell.angle_alpha   90.00
_cell.angle_beta   90.00
_cell.angle_gamma   90.00
#
_symmetry.space_group_name_H-M   'P 1'
#
loop_
_entity.id
_entity.type
_entity.pdbx_description
1 polymer ?
#
loop_
_entity_poly.entity_id
_entity_poly.type
_entity_poly.pdbx_seq_one_letter_code
_entity_poly.pdbx_strand_id
1 'polypeptide(L)' 'MNLTRRIRSAFRPIREEDRAAAYLSESTSLIDLERRQREIDQGIFRPRSFGF' A
#
# COMPACT_ATOMS: atom_id res chain seq x y z
N MET A 1 -5.33 -27.58 16.42
CA MET A 1 -4.60 -26.32 16.73
C MET A 1 -4.64 -25.39 15.52
N ASN A 2 -5.61 -24.45 15.43
CA ASN A 2 -5.73 -23.54 14.25
C ASN A 2 -6.12 -22.09 14.60
N LEU A 3 -6.36 -21.77 15.87
CA LEU A 3 -6.86 -20.45 16.27
C LEU A 3 -5.74 -19.39 16.26
N THR A 4 -4.55 -19.75 16.73
CA THR A 4 -3.39 -18.85 16.80
C THR A 4 -2.88 -18.40 15.43
N ARG A 5 -2.97 -19.25 14.39
CA ARG A 5 -2.57 -18.91 13.01
C ARG A 5 -3.53 -17.94 12.34
N ARG A 6 -4.84 -18.05 12.59
CA ARG A 6 -5.88 -17.13 12.12
C ARG A 6 -5.75 -15.73 12.73
N ILE A 7 -5.43 -15.67 14.02
CA ILE A 7 -5.21 -14.39 14.69
C ILE A 7 -3.96 -13.71 14.12
N ARG A 8 -2.86 -14.45 13.92
CA ARG A 8 -1.63 -13.90 13.33
C ARG A 8 -1.81 -13.39 11.88
N SER A 9 -2.68 -14.01 11.08
CA SER A 9 -2.97 -13.52 9.73
C SER A 9 -3.81 -12.24 9.72
N ALA A 10 -4.69 -12.04 10.71
CA ALA A 10 -5.49 -10.82 10.84
C ALA A 10 -4.65 -9.61 11.26
N PHE A 11 -3.57 -9.83 12.00
CA PHE A 11 -2.58 -8.81 12.38
C PHE A 11 -1.44 -8.63 11.36
N ARG A 12 -1.60 -9.13 10.12
CA ARG A 12 -0.58 -8.90 9.09
C ARG A 12 -0.50 -7.40 8.81
N PRO A 13 0.66 -6.76 8.98
CA PRO A 13 0.80 -5.35 8.68
C PRO A 13 0.48 -5.12 7.20
N ILE A 14 -0.41 -4.17 6.92
CA ILE A 14 -0.78 -3.77 5.56
C ILE A 14 0.50 -3.36 4.84
N ARG A 15 0.87 -4.14 3.82
CA ARG A 15 2.11 -3.91 3.07
C ARG A 15 1.97 -2.64 2.26
N GLU A 16 3.09 -2.01 1.94
CA GLU A 16 3.11 -0.87 1.01
C GLU A 16 2.51 -1.28 -0.35
N GLU A 17 2.79 -2.53 -0.76
CA GLU A 17 2.23 -3.19 -1.95
C GLU A 17 0.69 -3.12 -1.97
N ASP A 18 0.04 -3.47 -0.84
CA ASP A 18 -1.42 -3.52 -0.73
C ASP A 18 -2.02 -2.10 -0.81
N ARG A 19 -1.32 -1.11 -0.24
CA ARG A 19 -1.73 0.31 -0.31
C ARG A 19 -1.58 0.87 -1.72
N ALA A 20 -0.48 0.54 -2.40
CA ALA A 20 -0.27 0.92 -3.79
C ALA A 20 -1.34 0.33 -4.70
N ALA A 21 -1.67 -0.95 -4.53
CA ALA A 21 -2.72 -1.61 -5.31
C ALA A 21 -4.11 -0.98 -5.07
N ALA A 22 -4.48 -0.74 -3.81
CA ALA A 22 -5.73 -0.05 -3.48
C ALA A 22 -5.79 1.35 -4.10
N TYR A 23 -4.69 2.11 -3.99
CA TYR A 23 -4.60 3.47 -4.52
C TYR A 23 -4.74 3.54 -6.05
N LEU A 24 -4.14 2.60 -6.78
CA LEU A 24 -4.31 2.49 -8.24
C LEU A 24 -5.73 2.01 -8.62
N SER A 25 -6.36 1.16 -7.81
CA SER A 25 -7.70 0.62 -8.10
C SER A 25 -8.81 1.67 -8.04
N GLU A 26 -8.56 2.77 -7.34
CA GLU A 26 -9.47 3.92 -7.26
C GLU A 26 -9.40 4.86 -8.49
N SER A 27 -8.50 4.59 -9.45
CA SER A 27 -8.39 5.41 -10.65
C SER A 27 -9.63 5.33 -11.53
N THR A 28 -10.14 6.50 -11.94
CA THR A 28 -11.35 6.61 -12.78
C THR A 28 -11.04 6.77 -14.27
N SER A 29 -9.79 7.00 -14.62
CA SER A 29 -9.31 7.19 -16.00
C SER A 29 -7.85 6.80 -16.15
N LEU A 30 -7.37 6.64 -17.39
CA LEU A 30 -5.96 6.35 -17.67
C LEU A 30 -5.02 7.48 -17.23
N ILE A 31 -5.44 8.74 -17.40
CA ILE A 31 -4.64 9.90 -16.97
C ILE A 31 -4.49 9.91 -15.44
N ASP A 32 -5.56 9.60 -14.72
CA ASP A 32 -5.51 9.49 -13.26
C ASP A 32 -4.61 8.31 -12.82
N LEU A 33 -4.70 7.16 -13.50
CA LEU A 33 -3.86 6.01 -13.23
C LEU A 33 -2.37 6.33 -13.39
N GLU A 34 -1.99 6.99 -14.49
CA GLU A 34 -0.60 7.42 -14.72
C GLU A 34 -0.13 8.41 -13.66
N ARG A 35 -0.98 9.37 -13.29
CA ARG A 35 -0.67 10.33 -12.23
C ARG A 35 -0.41 9.60 -10.91
N ARG A 36 -1.32 8.70 -10.50
CA ARG A 36 -1.18 7.93 -9.26
C ARG A 36 0.06 7.04 -9.28
N GLN A 37 0.38 6.42 -10.41
CA GLN A 37 1.60 5.64 -10.57
C GLN A 37 2.85 6.51 -10.34
N ARG A 38 2.89 7.73 -10.88
CA ARG A 38 3.99 8.67 -10.63
C ARG A 38 4.10 9.08 -9.16
N GLU A 39 2.98 9.28 -8.47
CA GLU A 39 2.97 9.59 -7.03
C GLU A 39 3.53 8.42 -6.19
N ILE A 40 3.24 7.18 -6.59
CA ILE A 40 3.84 5.97 -6.02
C ILE A 40 5.34 5.94 -6.25
N ASP A 41 5.78 6.19 -7.49
CA ASP A 41 7.20 6.21 -7.85
C ASP A 41 7.98 7.30 -7.10
N GLN A 42 7.32 8.44 -6.82
CA GLN A 42 7.84 9.51 -5.94
C GLN A 42 7.90 9.12 -4.46
N GLY A 43 7.37 7.94 -4.10
CA GLY A 43 7.48 7.38 -2.76
C GLY A 43 6.42 7.88 -1.79
N ILE A 44 5.19 8.19 -2.25
CA ILE A 44 4.07 8.58 -1.39
C ILE A 44 3.82 7.59 -0.23
N PHE A 45 4.11 6.30 -0.44
CA PHE A 45 3.98 5.25 0.56
C PHE A 45 5.27 4.90 1.30
N ARG A 46 6.41 5.49 0.91
CA ARG A 46 7.67 5.24 1.61
C ARG A 46 7.61 5.92 2.98
N PRO A 47 7.96 5.23 4.07
CA PRO A 47 8.05 5.85 5.37
C PRO A 47 9.08 6.97 5.30
N ARG A 48 8.67 8.19 5.67
CA ARG A 48 9.62 9.29 5.87
C ARG A 48 10.53 8.89 7.02
N SER A 49 11.72 8.43 6.69
CA SER A 49 12.79 8.27 7.66
C SER A 49 13.16 9.67 8.13
N PHE A 50 12.56 10.13 9.23
CA PHE A 50 13.10 11.25 9.99
C PHE A 50 14.42 10.76 10.59
N GLY A 51 15.51 11.02 9.87
CA GLY A 51 16.86 10.81 10.39
C GLY A 51 17.10 11.77 11.55
N PHE A 52 17.58 11.21 12.67
CA PHE A 52 18.39 11.93 13.64
C PHE A 52 19.86 11.83 13.19
#